data_AF-A0A957FJW6-F1
#
_entry.id   AF-A0A957FJW6-F1
#
_cell.length_a   1.000
_cell.length_b   1.000
_cell.length_c   1.000
_cell.angle_alpha   90.00
_cell.angle_beta   90.00
_cell.angle_gamma   90.00
#
_symmetry.space_group_name_H-M   'P 1'
#
loop_
_entity.id
_entity.type
_entity.pdbx_description
1 polymer ?
#
loop_
_entity_poly.entity_id
_entity_poly.type
_entity_poly.pdbx_seq_one_letter_code
_entity_poly.pdbx_strand_id
1 'polypeptide(L)'
;LAYLQENSADVIAYAQTDGPTAGKLVMALVAAGQNPRNFAGEDFVAILSGRLQVDSLPPFGQALAILGLTAANETVPDNASAWLISLQSAEVGLAGSWDDGFGTVGNADATAMAVMALLAAGLPAEDVVIARAVDFLTQTQLESGGWEYGPGFGQSINSTAMVVQALSALGLDFYSTDGLYSPDGNPPLNALLLAQGESGAFQANFGDGPFDDFFTTVQTIPAVAGEAFPLNGRYQSAQQAVSCLLTLQDPETGGWEQFAGFGVDAAGTSRAMQAIAAFGDDPDMGVPALASLTPDYLAFSRGGGLGIIMQGVVAGGGDPRNFAGLDLVEQMTTVLSPTGEYDNTQFGPFSHAEAMLGLLAAGEMVDETAVTFLLNAQTNGDWGGPDSNGIALSVLGQLGEPAFEAIDNLHATQLPDGGWGFDVSNPSSSSEVVQGLKAVSQNP
;
A
#
# COMPACT_ATOMS: atom_id res chain seq x y z
N LEU A 1 13.63 -3.56 10.89
CA LEU A 1 12.58 -3.92 11.86
C LEU A 1 13.14 -4.63 13.09
N ALA A 2 13.78 -5.80 12.96
CA ALA A 2 14.40 -6.51 14.08
C ALA A 2 15.33 -5.60 14.92
N TYR A 3 16.21 -4.83 14.27
CA TYR A 3 17.06 -3.85 14.97
C TYR A 3 16.27 -2.82 15.80
N LEU A 4 15.15 -2.30 15.29
CA LEU A 4 14.32 -1.34 16.03
C LEU A 4 13.61 -2.02 17.24
N GLN A 5 13.24 -3.29 17.11
CA GLN A 5 12.63 -4.06 18.20
C GLN A 5 13.65 -4.41 19.30
N GLU A 6 14.86 -4.82 18.89
CA GLU A 6 15.96 -5.14 19.82
C GLU A 6 16.46 -3.91 20.59
N ASN A 7 16.31 -2.72 20.01
CA ASN A 7 16.71 -1.44 20.60
C ASN A 7 15.50 -0.57 20.99
N SER A 8 14.40 -1.20 21.43
CA SER A 8 13.13 -0.52 21.67
C SER A 8 13.23 0.67 22.64
N ALA A 9 14.04 0.57 23.69
CA ALA A 9 14.24 1.67 24.65
C ALA A 9 14.77 2.95 23.98
N ASP A 10 15.73 2.81 23.06
CA ASP A 10 16.30 3.95 22.33
C ASP A 10 15.31 4.50 21.29
N VAL A 11 14.55 3.63 20.64
CA VAL A 11 13.48 4.02 19.70
C VAL A 11 12.39 4.84 20.41
N ILE A 12 12.00 4.42 21.62
CA ILE A 12 11.01 5.12 22.44
C ILE A 12 11.57 6.46 22.90
N ALA A 13 12.81 6.49 23.41
CA ALA A 13 13.46 7.73 23.81
C ALA A 13 13.59 8.72 22.64
N TYR A 14 13.92 8.23 21.45
CA TYR A 14 13.97 9.03 20.22
C TYR A 14 12.61 9.68 19.92
N ALA A 15 11.54 8.88 19.85
CA ALA A 15 10.20 9.39 19.55
C ALA A 15 9.65 10.36 20.61
N GLN A 16 10.11 10.26 21.86
CA GLN A 16 9.68 11.16 22.94
C GLN A 16 10.37 12.54 22.91
N THR A 17 11.35 12.74 22.04
CA THR A 17 12.09 14.01 21.93
C THR A 17 11.15 15.16 21.55
N ASP A 18 10.41 15.01 20.45
CA ASP A 18 9.47 16.02 19.93
C ASP A 18 8.54 15.42 18.86
N GLY A 19 7.59 16.23 18.35
CA GLY A 19 6.72 15.83 17.24
C GLY A 19 7.47 15.39 15.97
N PRO A 20 8.47 16.13 15.46
CA PRO A 20 9.24 15.72 14.28
C PRO A 20 9.89 14.34 14.38
N THR A 21 10.56 14.03 15.49
CA THR A 21 11.21 12.74 15.72
C THR A 21 10.19 11.60 15.80
N ALA A 22 9.07 11.80 16.51
CA ALA A 22 7.95 10.85 16.49
C ALA A 22 7.38 10.66 15.09
N GLY A 23 7.15 11.75 14.35
CA GLY A 23 6.60 11.74 12.98
C GLY A 23 7.47 10.94 12.03
N LYS A 24 8.79 11.14 12.08
CA LYS A 24 9.76 10.35 11.30
C LYS A 24 9.68 8.86 11.58
N LEU A 25 9.56 8.49 12.86
CA LEU A 25 9.43 7.07 13.24
C LEU A 25 8.11 6.48 12.74
N VAL A 26 6.99 7.21 12.88
CA VAL A 26 5.69 6.78 12.38
C VAL A 26 5.75 6.55 10.86
N MET A 27 6.31 7.48 10.09
CA MET A 27 6.50 7.31 8.64
C MET A 27 7.32 6.06 8.31
N ALA A 28 8.41 5.81 9.04
CA ALA A 28 9.26 4.63 8.81
C ALA A 28 8.52 3.31 9.12
N LEU A 29 7.71 3.27 10.18
CA LEU A 29 6.92 2.09 10.54
C LEU A 29 5.80 1.84 9.52
N VAL A 30 5.11 2.90 9.09
CA VAL A 30 4.08 2.87 8.03
C VAL A 30 4.68 2.31 6.74
N ALA A 31 5.78 2.89 6.26
CA ALA A 31 6.45 2.44 5.03
C ALA A 31 6.95 0.98 5.14
N ALA A 32 7.33 0.53 6.34
CA ALA A 32 7.72 -0.85 6.59
C ALA A 32 6.52 -1.83 6.75
N GLY A 33 5.29 -1.34 6.58
CA GLY A 33 4.06 -2.11 6.76
C GLY A 33 3.87 -2.61 8.19
N GLN A 34 4.33 -1.85 9.19
CA GLN A 34 4.10 -2.12 10.60
C GLN A 34 2.95 -1.26 11.14
N ASN A 35 2.33 -1.71 12.23
CA ASN A 35 1.38 -0.91 12.98
C ASN A 35 2.10 0.08 13.91
N PRO A 36 2.11 1.40 13.64
CA PRO A 36 2.76 2.38 14.51
C PRO A 36 2.05 2.56 15.86
N ARG A 37 0.82 2.05 16.03
CA ARG A 37 0.07 2.08 17.30
C ARG A 37 0.41 0.92 18.23
N ASN A 38 1.11 -0.08 17.71
CA ASN A 38 1.53 -1.24 18.48
C ASN A 38 2.85 -1.77 17.93
N PHE A 39 3.90 -0.99 18.12
CA PHE A 39 5.26 -1.41 17.80
C PHE A 39 6.11 -1.40 19.06
N ALA A 40 6.77 -2.53 19.35
CA ALA A 40 7.54 -2.72 20.59
C ALA A 40 6.75 -2.41 21.89
N GLY A 41 5.43 -2.60 21.88
CA GLY A 41 4.55 -2.34 23.02
C GLY A 41 4.13 -0.89 23.21
N GLU A 42 4.41 -0.01 22.24
CA GLU A 42 4.13 1.42 22.33
C GLU A 42 3.25 1.91 21.17
N ASP A 43 2.49 2.96 21.44
CA ASP A 43 1.69 3.71 20.46
C ASP A 43 2.45 4.98 20.06
N PHE A 44 3.23 4.90 18.98
CA PHE A 44 3.99 6.03 18.47
C PHE A 44 3.12 7.12 17.85
N VAL A 45 1.90 6.77 17.43
CA VAL A 45 0.94 7.77 16.94
C VAL A 45 0.41 8.60 18.09
N ALA A 46 0.10 7.98 19.23
CA ALA A 46 -0.25 8.71 20.45
C ALA A 46 0.91 9.57 20.96
N ILE A 47 2.15 9.09 20.88
CA ILE A 47 3.35 9.89 21.20
C ILE A 47 3.44 11.11 20.28
N LEU A 48 3.31 10.93 18.96
CA LEU A 48 3.32 12.02 17.98
C LEU A 48 2.25 13.07 18.30
N SER A 49 0.99 12.64 18.47
CA SER A 49 -0.12 13.53 18.80
C SER A 49 0.09 14.28 20.12
N GLY A 50 0.64 13.61 21.14
CA GLY A 50 0.95 14.23 22.44
C GLY A 50 2.16 15.19 22.42
N ARG A 51 3.00 15.12 21.38
CA ARG A 51 4.20 15.95 21.20
C ARG A 51 4.08 16.99 20.10
N LEU A 52 2.90 17.10 19.50
CA LEU A 52 2.64 18.07 18.45
C LEU A 52 2.77 19.49 19.00
N GLN A 53 3.75 20.23 18.48
CA GLN A 53 3.97 21.64 18.75
C GLN A 53 3.42 22.44 17.57
N VAL A 54 2.12 22.66 17.61
CA VAL A 54 1.31 23.18 16.49
C VAL A 54 1.71 24.57 15.99
N ASP A 55 2.43 25.37 16.78
CA ASP A 55 2.72 26.79 16.50
C ASP A 55 4.15 27.24 16.86
N SER A 56 5.08 26.30 17.05
CA SER A 56 6.46 26.64 17.44
C SER A 56 7.55 25.87 16.70
N LEU A 57 7.20 24.85 15.92
CA LEU A 57 8.20 24.08 15.18
C LEU A 57 8.73 24.85 13.97
N PRO A 58 10.02 24.68 13.64
CA PRO A 58 10.55 25.16 12.37
C PRO A 58 9.85 24.46 11.19
N PRO A 59 9.83 25.06 9.99
CA PRO A 59 9.09 24.53 8.84
C PRO A 59 9.33 23.05 8.54
N PHE A 60 10.60 22.64 8.50
CA PHE A 60 10.95 21.24 8.21
C PHE A 60 10.43 20.28 9.30
N GLY A 61 10.57 20.66 10.58
CA GLY A 61 10.06 19.86 11.69
C GLY A 61 8.54 19.77 11.69
N GLN A 62 7.87 20.90 11.42
CA GLN A 62 6.42 20.95 11.30
C GLN A 62 5.91 20.06 10.16
N ALA A 63 6.55 20.14 8.99
CA ALA A 63 6.25 19.29 7.86
C ALA A 63 6.40 17.81 8.21
N LEU A 64 7.48 17.43 8.91
CA LEU A 64 7.73 16.04 9.31
C LEU A 64 6.68 15.51 10.30
N ALA A 65 6.21 16.35 11.23
CA ALA A 65 5.13 15.99 12.15
C ALA A 65 3.79 15.79 11.41
N ILE A 66 3.46 16.70 10.48
CA ILE A 66 2.27 16.58 9.62
C ILE A 66 2.33 15.31 8.78
N LEU A 67 3.46 15.05 8.10
CA LEU A 67 3.67 13.83 7.30
C LEU A 67 3.57 12.55 8.14
N GLY A 68 4.01 12.58 9.41
CA GLY A 68 3.83 11.47 10.33
C GLY A 68 2.36 11.20 10.67
N LEU A 69 1.58 12.25 10.91
CA LEU A 69 0.15 12.12 11.17
C LEU A 69 -0.58 11.56 9.94
N THR A 70 -0.32 12.12 8.76
CA THR A 70 -0.96 11.69 7.52
C THR A 70 -0.55 10.27 7.14
N ALA A 71 0.72 9.89 7.34
CA ALA A 71 1.19 8.51 7.17
C ALA A 71 0.40 7.51 8.03
N ALA A 72 0.01 7.89 9.25
CA ALA A 72 -0.83 7.08 10.14
C ALA A 72 -2.35 7.27 9.93
N ASN A 73 -2.75 8.01 8.90
CA ASN A 73 -4.12 8.41 8.61
C ASN A 73 -4.82 9.12 9.78
N GLU A 74 -4.05 9.91 10.53
CA GLU A 74 -4.58 10.80 11.55
C GLU A 74 -5.07 12.11 10.94
N THR A 75 -6.06 12.71 11.59
CA THR A 75 -6.49 14.07 11.23
C THR A 75 -5.38 15.05 11.62
N VAL A 76 -4.87 15.79 10.63
CA VAL A 76 -3.92 16.88 10.86
C VAL A 76 -4.67 18.05 11.52
N PRO A 77 -4.23 18.57 12.67
CA PRO A 77 -4.86 19.75 13.27
C PRO A 77 -4.73 20.99 12.36
N ASP A 78 -5.83 21.70 12.14
CA ASP A 78 -5.86 22.88 11.25
C ASP A 78 -4.79 23.93 11.58
N ASN A 79 -4.51 24.13 12.87
CA ASN A 79 -3.50 25.06 13.32
C ASN A 79 -2.06 24.63 12.96
N ALA A 80 -1.80 23.33 12.84
CA ALA A 80 -0.51 22.82 12.40
C ALA A 80 -0.24 23.21 10.94
N SER A 81 -1.22 23.03 10.06
CA SER A 81 -1.15 23.46 8.66
C SER A 81 -1.11 24.99 8.56
N ALA A 82 -1.95 25.70 9.32
CA ALA A 82 -1.97 27.16 9.33
C ALA A 82 -0.64 27.76 9.80
N TRP A 83 0.01 27.16 10.79
CA TRP A 83 1.34 27.57 11.24
C TRP A 83 2.37 27.39 10.12
N LEU A 84 2.41 26.21 9.49
CA LEU A 84 3.31 25.97 8.36
C LEU A 84 3.09 26.98 7.24
N ILE A 85 1.84 27.23 6.85
CA ILE A 85 1.47 28.25 5.85
C ILE A 85 1.95 29.64 6.27
N SER A 86 1.83 30.00 7.55
CA SER A 86 2.25 31.33 8.05
C SER A 86 3.76 31.57 7.98
N LEU A 87 4.56 30.52 7.88
CA LEU A 87 6.02 30.59 7.76
C LEU A 87 6.49 30.75 6.31
N GLN A 88 5.59 30.68 5.32
CA GLN A 88 5.95 30.92 3.92
C GLN A 88 6.43 32.36 3.73
N SER A 89 7.61 32.53 3.15
CA SER A 89 8.19 33.85 2.93
C SER A 89 7.36 34.68 1.95
N ALA A 90 7.21 35.97 2.27
CA ALA A 90 6.68 37.01 1.39
C ALA A 90 7.79 37.98 0.89
N GLU A 91 9.05 37.69 1.20
CA GLU A 91 10.19 38.51 0.80
C GLU A 91 10.39 38.45 -0.72
N VAL A 92 10.63 39.60 -1.35
CA VAL A 92 10.88 39.67 -2.79
C VAL A 92 12.12 38.85 -3.15
N GLY A 93 11.98 37.93 -4.10
CA GLY A 93 13.06 37.00 -4.50
C GLY A 93 13.09 35.69 -3.72
N LEU A 94 12.37 35.59 -2.59
CA LEU A 94 12.21 34.37 -1.79
C LEU A 94 10.74 33.98 -1.60
N ALA A 95 9.82 34.75 -2.18
CA ALA A 95 8.39 34.57 -2.01
C ALA A 95 7.98 33.15 -2.39
N GLY A 96 7.29 32.45 -1.49
CA GLY A 96 6.89 31.05 -1.69
C GLY A 96 7.80 30.02 -1.02
N SER A 97 9.00 30.40 -0.59
CA SER A 97 9.93 29.49 0.10
C SER A 97 9.70 29.40 1.61
N TRP A 98 10.26 28.34 2.21
CA TRP A 98 10.41 28.19 3.65
C TRP A 98 11.89 28.22 4.06
N ASP A 99 12.15 28.69 5.27
CA ASP A 99 13.46 28.63 5.93
C ASP A 99 13.70 27.23 6.52
N ASP A 100 14.95 26.82 6.65
CA ASP A 100 15.32 25.54 7.30
C ASP A 100 15.01 25.50 8.81
N GLY A 101 14.65 26.64 9.41
CA GLY A 101 14.44 26.83 10.84
C GLY A 101 15.67 27.30 11.60
N PHE A 102 16.80 27.45 10.91
CA PHE A 102 18.10 27.81 11.46
C PHE A 102 18.71 29.04 10.75
N GLY A 103 17.96 29.69 9.86
CA GLY A 103 18.32 30.94 9.20
C GLY A 103 18.82 30.79 7.76
N THR A 104 18.73 29.60 7.17
CA THR A 104 18.93 29.43 5.72
C THR A 104 17.64 29.77 4.98
N VAL A 105 17.49 31.03 4.60
CA VAL A 105 16.34 31.51 3.82
C VAL A 105 16.36 30.98 2.39
N GLY A 106 15.19 30.82 1.75
CA GLY A 106 15.12 30.28 0.40
C GLY A 106 15.54 28.81 0.32
N ASN A 107 15.21 28.01 1.34
CA ASN A 107 15.69 26.64 1.44
C ASN A 107 14.83 25.69 0.59
N ALA A 108 15.46 24.96 -0.33
CA ALA A 108 14.75 24.05 -1.23
C ALA A 108 14.17 22.84 -0.48
N ASP A 109 14.91 22.28 0.47
CA ASP A 109 14.50 21.09 1.24
C ASP A 109 13.26 21.38 2.09
N ALA A 110 13.28 22.49 2.83
CA ALA A 110 12.16 22.92 3.68
C ALA A 110 10.93 23.26 2.83
N THR A 111 11.13 23.89 1.67
CA THR A 111 10.04 24.21 0.73
C THR A 111 9.42 22.93 0.17
N ALA A 112 10.23 21.97 -0.28
CA ALA A 112 9.74 20.69 -0.80
C ALA A 112 9.00 19.89 0.28
N MET A 113 9.53 19.82 1.50
CA MET A 113 8.87 19.18 2.64
C MET A 113 7.55 19.86 3.00
N ALA A 114 7.50 21.19 2.97
CA ALA A 114 6.27 21.93 3.23
C ALA A 114 5.19 21.64 2.18
N VAL A 115 5.56 21.59 0.89
CA VAL A 115 4.65 21.19 -0.19
C VAL A 115 4.10 19.79 0.04
N MET A 116 4.97 18.78 0.25
CA MET A 116 4.54 17.41 0.52
C MET A 116 3.61 17.32 1.73
N ALA A 117 3.95 18.00 2.83
CA ALA A 117 3.16 18.00 4.06
C ALA A 117 1.78 18.65 3.87
N LEU A 118 1.69 19.79 3.19
CA LEU A 118 0.43 20.49 2.96
C LEU A 118 -0.49 19.72 2.01
N LEU A 119 0.06 19.13 0.95
CA LEU A 119 -0.70 18.24 0.06
C LEU A 119 -1.24 17.03 0.83
N ALA A 120 -0.37 16.38 1.63
CA ALA A 120 -0.78 15.24 2.46
C ALA A 120 -1.83 15.62 3.52
N ALA A 121 -1.82 16.86 4.01
CA ALA A 121 -2.83 17.40 4.92
C ALA A 121 -4.14 17.81 4.21
N GLY A 122 -4.24 17.60 2.89
CA GLY A 122 -5.45 17.85 2.10
C GLY A 122 -5.55 19.25 1.49
N LEU A 123 -4.49 20.04 1.49
CA LEU A 123 -4.47 21.31 0.75
C LEU A 123 -4.47 21.00 -0.76
N PRO A 124 -5.37 21.60 -1.57
CA PRO A 124 -5.41 21.35 -3.02
C PRO A 124 -4.09 21.72 -3.71
N ALA A 125 -3.71 20.98 -4.74
CA ALA A 125 -2.49 21.25 -5.51
C ALA A 125 -2.54 22.63 -6.21
N GLU A 126 -3.74 23.13 -6.51
CA GLU A 126 -3.96 24.45 -7.13
C GLU A 126 -4.05 25.60 -6.11
N ASP A 127 -3.88 25.33 -4.81
CA ASP A 127 -3.91 26.38 -3.78
C ASP A 127 -2.78 27.41 -4.00
N VAL A 128 -3.07 28.68 -3.71
CA VAL A 128 -2.12 29.78 -3.91
C VAL A 128 -0.83 29.61 -3.11
N VAL A 129 -0.87 28.94 -1.96
CA VAL A 129 0.32 28.63 -1.15
C VAL A 129 1.23 27.65 -1.90
N ILE A 130 0.65 26.61 -2.49
CA ILE A 130 1.38 25.61 -3.29
C ILE A 130 1.92 26.24 -4.57
N ALA A 131 1.09 27.02 -5.28
CA ALA A 131 1.49 27.70 -6.50
C ALA A 131 2.71 28.62 -6.29
N ARG A 132 2.76 29.36 -5.18
CA ARG A 132 3.93 30.19 -4.84
C ARG A 132 5.19 29.36 -4.56
N ALA A 133 5.05 28.22 -3.91
CA ALA A 133 6.17 27.31 -3.65
C ALA A 133 6.72 26.74 -4.96
N VAL A 134 5.83 26.33 -5.86
CA VAL A 134 6.17 25.89 -7.21
C VAL A 134 6.88 27.00 -7.99
N ASP A 135 6.33 28.22 -7.99
CA ASP A 135 6.95 29.37 -8.66
C ASP A 135 8.36 29.66 -8.12
N PHE A 136 8.58 29.54 -6.81
CA PHE A 136 9.90 29.66 -6.20
C PHE A 136 10.84 28.56 -6.71
N LEU A 137 10.43 27.30 -6.63
CA LEU A 137 11.25 26.16 -7.06
C LEU A 137 11.61 26.26 -8.55
N THR A 138 10.68 26.68 -9.41
CA THR A 138 10.97 26.92 -10.83
C THR A 138 11.99 28.05 -11.02
N GLN A 139 11.88 29.15 -10.26
CA GLN A 139 12.81 30.29 -10.38
C GLN A 139 14.22 29.98 -9.85
N THR A 140 14.36 29.05 -8.91
CA THR A 140 15.64 28.68 -8.30
C THR A 140 16.28 27.41 -8.88
N GLN A 141 15.68 26.81 -9.91
CA GLN A 141 16.28 25.67 -10.58
C GLN A 141 17.56 26.10 -11.30
N LEU A 142 18.64 25.34 -11.12
CA LEU A 142 19.93 25.60 -11.75
C LEU A 142 19.94 25.11 -13.22
N GLU A 143 20.85 25.63 -14.05
CA GLU A 143 21.06 25.19 -15.44
C GLU A 143 21.34 23.68 -15.56
N SER A 144 21.88 23.07 -14.50
CA SER A 144 22.13 21.63 -14.40
C SER A 144 20.88 20.78 -14.15
N GLY A 145 19.72 21.42 -13.95
CA GLY A 145 18.44 20.77 -13.65
C GLY A 145 18.17 20.53 -12.16
N GLY A 146 19.16 20.76 -11.30
CA GLY A 146 19.07 20.56 -9.85
C GLY A 146 18.80 21.84 -9.04
N TRP A 147 18.84 21.70 -7.71
CA TRP A 147 18.66 22.79 -6.76
C TRP A 147 19.82 22.90 -5.77
N GLU A 148 20.04 24.11 -5.26
CA GLU A 148 20.89 24.35 -4.09
C GLU A 148 20.13 24.04 -2.80
N TYR A 149 20.86 23.85 -1.69
CA TYR A 149 20.25 23.80 -0.36
C TYR A 149 19.59 25.15 -0.01
N GLY A 150 20.31 26.23 -0.28
CA GLY A 150 19.86 27.62 -0.23
C GLY A 150 20.80 28.48 -1.08
N PRO A 151 20.53 29.79 -1.23
CA PRO A 151 21.31 30.64 -2.14
C PRO A 151 22.81 30.63 -1.82
N GLY A 152 23.64 30.24 -2.81
CA GLY A 152 25.10 30.29 -2.72
C GLY A 152 25.78 29.03 -2.19
N PHE A 153 25.05 27.94 -2.00
CA PHE A 153 25.58 26.65 -1.55
C PHE A 153 26.04 25.76 -2.71
N GLY A 154 25.66 26.08 -3.95
CA GLY A 154 25.87 25.20 -5.09
C GLY A 154 24.90 24.03 -5.10
N GLN A 155 24.90 23.27 -6.21
CA GLN A 155 23.97 22.17 -6.41
C GLN A 155 24.10 21.10 -5.31
N SER A 156 22.94 20.68 -4.79
CA SER A 156 22.80 19.62 -3.80
C SER A 156 21.93 18.50 -4.37
N ILE A 157 22.46 17.27 -4.38
CA ILE A 157 21.71 16.09 -4.83
C ILE A 157 20.58 15.76 -3.84
N ASN A 158 20.80 15.95 -2.54
CA ASN A 158 19.78 15.81 -1.51
C ASN A 158 18.60 16.77 -1.73
N SER A 159 18.90 18.03 -2.01
CA SER A 159 17.90 19.07 -2.27
C SER A 159 17.14 18.80 -3.56
N THR A 160 17.86 18.40 -4.61
CA THR A 160 17.25 17.99 -5.88
C THR A 160 16.31 16.80 -5.68
N ALA A 161 16.71 15.81 -4.87
CA ALA A 161 15.87 14.65 -4.57
C ALA A 161 14.60 15.03 -3.82
N MET A 162 14.68 15.91 -2.81
CA MET A 162 13.50 16.39 -2.09
C MET A 162 12.55 17.15 -3.01
N VAL A 163 13.07 18.02 -3.88
CA VAL A 163 12.25 18.75 -4.85
C VAL A 163 11.57 17.79 -5.82
N VAL A 164 12.27 16.79 -6.36
CA VAL A 164 11.66 15.77 -7.24
C VAL A 164 10.53 15.01 -6.54
N GLN A 165 10.66 14.70 -5.25
CA GLN A 165 9.57 14.10 -4.49
C GLN A 165 8.35 15.04 -4.39
N ALA A 166 8.56 16.34 -4.13
CA ALA A 166 7.47 17.32 -4.12
C ALA A 166 6.81 17.48 -5.51
N LEU A 167 7.59 17.45 -6.60
CA LEU A 167 7.06 17.47 -7.96
C LEU A 167 6.24 16.22 -8.27
N SER A 168 6.71 15.05 -7.82
CA SER A 168 5.95 13.81 -7.95
C SER A 168 4.62 13.86 -7.18
N ALA A 169 4.62 14.38 -5.94
CA ALA A 169 3.40 14.58 -5.16
C ALA A 169 2.38 15.50 -5.86
N LEU A 170 2.85 16.44 -6.68
CA LEU A 170 2.02 17.34 -7.49
C LEU A 170 1.60 16.74 -8.85
N GLY A 171 2.11 15.57 -9.21
CA GLY A 171 1.93 14.99 -10.55
C GLY A 171 2.58 15.81 -11.67
N LEU A 172 3.62 16.59 -11.35
CA LEU A 172 4.35 17.40 -12.33
C LEU A 172 5.46 16.60 -12.98
N ASP A 173 5.68 16.85 -14.28
CA ASP A 173 6.75 16.21 -15.04
C ASP A 173 8.12 16.74 -14.62
N PHE A 174 9.00 15.83 -14.19
CA PHE A 174 10.36 16.10 -13.73
C PHE A 174 11.44 15.33 -14.53
N TYR A 175 11.05 14.76 -15.68
CA TYR A 175 11.91 13.88 -16.49
C TYR A 175 11.97 14.26 -17.98
N SER A 176 11.02 15.03 -18.51
CA SER A 176 11.06 15.46 -19.92
C SER A 176 12.07 16.57 -20.17
N THR A 177 12.82 16.45 -21.27
CA THR A 177 13.86 17.41 -21.66
C THR A 177 13.31 18.73 -22.24
N ASP A 178 12.02 18.80 -22.55
CA ASP A 178 11.33 19.99 -23.08
C ASP A 178 10.21 20.51 -22.15
N GLY A 179 10.17 20.00 -20.91
CA GLY A 179 9.21 20.40 -19.88
C GLY A 179 9.54 21.71 -19.16
N LEU A 180 8.64 22.10 -18.24
CA LEU A 180 8.80 23.31 -17.39
C LEU A 180 10.10 23.26 -16.57
N TYR A 181 10.42 22.09 -16.03
CA TYR A 181 11.63 21.85 -15.25
C TYR A 181 12.74 21.29 -16.14
N SER A 182 13.17 22.02 -17.16
CA SER A 182 14.25 21.56 -18.04
C SER A 182 15.07 22.71 -18.61
N PRO A 183 15.73 23.52 -17.76
CA PRO A 183 16.62 24.56 -18.23
C PRO A 183 17.71 23.95 -19.13
N ASP A 184 17.83 24.48 -20.34
CA ASP A 184 18.74 23.99 -21.40
C ASP A 184 18.66 22.49 -21.68
N GLY A 185 17.50 21.87 -21.46
CA GLY A 185 17.30 20.43 -21.72
C GLY A 185 17.72 19.51 -20.57
N ASN A 186 17.98 20.04 -19.37
CA ASN A 186 18.39 19.27 -18.20
C ASN A 186 17.23 19.11 -17.20
N PRO A 187 16.49 17.99 -17.24
CA PRO A 187 15.44 17.73 -16.26
C PRO A 187 16.00 17.27 -14.90
N PRO A 188 15.25 17.48 -13.78
CA PRO A 188 15.63 17.09 -12.44
C PRO A 188 16.06 15.63 -12.30
N LEU A 189 15.31 14.70 -12.92
CA LEU A 189 15.63 13.27 -12.85
C LEU A 189 17.04 13.00 -13.41
N ASN A 190 17.42 13.67 -14.50
CA ASN A 190 18.74 13.48 -15.10
C ASN A 190 19.86 13.95 -14.15
N ALA A 191 19.67 15.04 -13.42
CA ALA A 191 20.63 15.50 -12.42
C ALA A 191 20.86 14.46 -11.30
N LEU A 192 19.81 13.74 -10.89
CA LEU A 192 19.91 12.65 -9.92
C LEU A 192 20.61 11.42 -10.50
N LEU A 193 20.22 10.99 -11.71
CA LEU A 193 20.78 9.81 -12.36
C LEU A 193 22.28 9.97 -12.67
N LEU A 194 22.72 11.17 -13.04
CA LEU A 194 24.15 11.48 -13.25
C LEU A 194 24.98 11.47 -11.96
N ALA A 195 24.34 11.59 -10.79
CA ALA A 195 25.01 11.51 -9.50
C ALA A 195 25.21 10.06 -9.02
N GLN A 196 24.69 9.06 -9.74
CA GLN A 196 24.88 7.66 -9.39
C GLN A 196 26.28 7.20 -9.81
N GLY A 197 27.09 6.79 -8.83
CA GLY A 197 28.44 6.27 -9.05
C GLY A 197 28.47 4.81 -9.50
N GLU A 198 29.66 4.30 -9.83
CA GLU A 198 29.86 2.89 -10.26
C GLU A 198 29.45 1.85 -9.20
N SER A 199 29.44 2.22 -7.92
CA SER A 199 28.98 1.38 -6.82
C SER A 199 27.46 1.23 -6.76
N GLY A 200 26.72 2.09 -7.49
CA GLY A 200 25.28 2.24 -7.41
C GLY A 200 24.80 3.25 -6.35
N ALA A 201 25.69 3.76 -5.49
CA ALA A 201 25.37 4.82 -4.55
C ALA A 201 25.16 6.16 -5.27
N PHE A 202 24.31 7.02 -4.71
CA PHE A 202 24.22 8.41 -5.16
C PHE A 202 25.24 9.26 -4.40
N GLN A 203 25.99 10.06 -5.14
CA GLN A 203 27.16 10.78 -4.63
C GLN A 203 26.80 12.18 -4.14
N ALA A 204 27.42 12.59 -3.03
CA ALA A 204 27.43 13.98 -2.57
C ALA A 204 28.70 14.69 -3.07
N ASN A 205 28.68 16.02 -3.12
CA ASN A 205 29.86 16.82 -3.41
C ASN A 205 29.86 18.10 -2.58
N PHE A 206 30.82 18.21 -1.66
CA PHE A 206 30.99 19.37 -0.77
C PHE A 206 32.21 20.24 -1.15
N GLY A 207 32.67 20.16 -2.40
CA GLY A 207 33.75 20.98 -2.95
C GLY A 207 35.06 20.23 -3.23
N ASP A 208 35.22 19.01 -2.72
CA ASP A 208 36.40 18.16 -2.92
C ASP A 208 36.21 17.06 -3.99
N GLY A 209 35.09 17.13 -4.71
CA GLY A 209 34.69 16.14 -5.70
C GLY A 209 33.61 15.19 -5.18
N PRO A 210 32.99 14.39 -6.08
CA PRO A 210 31.90 13.51 -5.72
C PRO A 210 32.40 12.29 -4.93
N PHE A 211 31.64 11.88 -3.92
CA PHE A 211 31.90 10.67 -3.14
C PHE A 211 30.59 9.97 -2.79
N ASP A 212 30.63 8.64 -2.68
CA ASP A 212 29.47 7.83 -2.29
C ASP A 212 29.00 8.24 -0.89
N ASP A 213 27.75 8.66 -0.78
CA ASP A 213 27.17 9.09 0.49
C ASP A 213 25.90 8.30 0.81
N PHE A 214 25.85 7.74 2.02
CA PHE A 214 24.70 6.96 2.47
C PHE A 214 23.44 7.83 2.54
N PHE A 215 23.55 9.05 3.07
CA PHE A 215 22.40 9.92 3.28
C PHE A 215 21.81 10.41 1.96
N THR A 216 22.66 10.80 1.02
CA THR A 216 22.26 11.11 -0.36
C THR A 216 21.63 9.90 -1.03
N THR A 217 22.21 8.71 -0.87
CA THR A 217 21.64 7.49 -1.44
C THR A 217 20.21 7.23 -0.93
N VAL A 218 19.98 7.26 0.38
CA VAL A 218 18.65 6.97 0.94
C VAL A 218 17.62 8.06 0.60
N GLN A 219 18.02 9.32 0.42
CA GLN A 219 17.10 10.39 0.04
C GLN A 219 16.79 10.42 -1.46
N THR A 220 17.74 10.00 -2.30
CA THR A 220 17.55 9.99 -3.76
C THR A 220 16.71 8.81 -4.24
N ILE A 221 16.74 7.66 -3.55
CA ILE A 221 15.97 6.47 -3.95
C ILE A 221 14.46 6.76 -4.14
N PRO A 222 13.74 7.38 -3.18
CA PRO A 222 12.32 7.71 -3.38
C PRO A 222 12.11 8.64 -4.60
N ALA A 223 12.97 9.64 -4.75
CA ALA A 223 12.89 10.60 -5.84
C ALA A 223 13.01 9.94 -7.22
N VAL A 224 14.01 9.06 -7.42
CA VAL A 224 14.18 8.37 -8.71
C VAL A 224 13.13 7.29 -8.96
N ALA A 225 12.51 6.77 -7.90
CA ALA A 225 11.35 5.89 -8.00
C ALA A 225 10.04 6.66 -8.31
N GLY A 226 10.07 7.99 -8.30
CA GLY A 226 8.87 8.82 -8.46
C GLY A 226 7.95 8.77 -7.24
N GLU A 227 8.46 8.41 -6.07
CA GLU A 227 7.68 8.27 -4.84
C GLU A 227 7.90 9.48 -3.93
N ALA A 228 6.82 10.00 -3.34
CA ALA A 228 6.85 11.15 -2.44
C ALA A 228 6.47 10.77 -1.01
N PHE A 229 6.96 11.54 -0.03
CA PHE A 229 6.53 11.35 1.35
C PHE A 229 5.12 11.92 1.63
N PRO A 230 4.32 11.27 2.50
CA PRO A 230 4.63 10.00 3.14
C PRO A 230 4.42 8.83 2.17
N LEU A 231 5.27 7.80 2.26
CA LEU A 231 5.09 6.59 1.45
C LEU A 231 3.84 5.83 1.92
N ASN A 232 3.03 5.37 0.97
CA ASN A 232 1.86 4.56 1.27
C ASN A 232 2.27 3.23 1.91
N GLY A 233 1.83 3.00 3.15
CA GLY A 233 2.08 1.77 3.87
C GLY A 233 0.98 0.73 3.63
N ARG A 234 1.35 -0.49 3.21
CA ARG A 234 0.39 -1.59 3.00
C ARG A 234 -0.50 -1.86 4.23
N TYR A 235 0.04 -1.67 5.44
CA TYR A 235 -0.71 -1.87 6.68
C TYR A 235 -1.84 -0.84 6.82
N GLN A 236 -1.53 0.44 6.58
CA GLN A 236 -2.47 1.54 6.72
C GLN A 236 -3.58 1.45 5.66
N SER A 237 -3.24 1.11 4.42
CA SER A 237 -4.24 0.86 3.38
C SER A 237 -5.17 -0.29 3.75
N ALA A 238 -4.63 -1.41 4.26
CA ALA A 238 -5.44 -2.54 4.72
C ALA A 238 -6.32 -2.18 5.93
N GLN A 239 -5.78 -1.41 6.89
CA GLN A 239 -6.52 -0.93 8.06
C GLN A 239 -7.71 -0.05 7.66
N GLN A 240 -7.52 0.86 6.71
CA GLN A 240 -8.59 1.70 6.18
C GLN A 240 -9.66 0.87 5.47
N ALA A 241 -9.26 -0.13 4.68
CA ALA A 241 -10.18 -1.03 4.01
C ALA A 241 -11.03 -1.83 5.03
N VAL A 242 -10.42 -2.38 6.08
CA VAL A 242 -11.14 -3.07 7.16
C VAL A 242 -12.08 -2.11 7.90
N SER A 243 -11.62 -0.89 8.21
CA SER A 243 -12.47 0.13 8.84
C SER A 243 -13.68 0.47 7.97
N CYS A 244 -13.48 0.58 6.64
CA CYS A 244 -14.56 0.78 5.68
C CYS A 244 -15.51 -0.42 5.67
N LEU A 245 -15.00 -1.65 5.62
CA LEU A 245 -15.82 -2.87 5.67
C LEU A 245 -16.75 -2.87 6.90
N LEU A 246 -16.28 -2.46 8.07
CA LEU A 246 -17.13 -2.36 9.26
C LEU A 246 -18.28 -1.35 9.09
N THR A 247 -18.10 -0.28 8.31
CA THR A 247 -19.18 0.66 7.98
C THR A 247 -20.17 0.12 6.94
N LEU A 248 -19.76 -0.89 6.17
CA LEU A 248 -20.59 -1.54 5.15
C LEU A 248 -21.39 -2.73 5.70
N GLN A 249 -21.19 -3.10 6.98
CA GLN A 249 -21.97 -4.16 7.60
C GLN A 249 -23.43 -3.73 7.71
N ASP A 250 -24.34 -4.56 7.21
CA ASP A 250 -25.75 -4.28 7.31
C ASP A 250 -26.22 -4.41 8.77
N PRO A 251 -26.85 -3.36 9.33
CA PRO A 251 -27.20 -3.34 10.75
C PRO A 251 -28.38 -4.25 11.12
N GLU A 252 -29.17 -4.71 10.14
CA GLU A 252 -30.33 -5.57 10.39
C GLU A 252 -29.91 -7.05 10.42
N THR A 253 -29.09 -7.46 9.46
CA THR A 253 -28.66 -8.85 9.27
C THR A 253 -27.32 -9.15 9.91
N GLY A 254 -26.45 -8.15 10.08
CA GLY A 254 -25.05 -8.32 10.47
C GLY A 254 -24.15 -8.86 9.35
N GLY A 255 -24.65 -8.96 8.12
CA GLY A 255 -23.90 -9.49 6.97
C GLY A 255 -23.41 -8.40 6.02
N TRP A 256 -22.76 -8.84 4.94
CA TRP A 256 -22.28 -7.98 3.86
C TRP A 256 -22.84 -8.45 2.51
N GLU A 257 -23.03 -7.51 1.60
CA GLU A 257 -23.30 -7.82 0.19
C GLU A 257 -22.02 -8.22 -0.54
N GLN A 258 -22.12 -9.15 -1.49
CA GLN A 258 -20.98 -9.51 -2.35
C GLN A 258 -20.66 -8.39 -3.35
N PHE A 259 -21.71 -7.76 -3.89
CA PHE A 259 -21.62 -6.70 -4.88
C PHE A 259 -22.58 -5.58 -4.51
N ALA A 260 -22.16 -4.33 -4.71
CA ALA A 260 -22.94 -3.16 -4.35
C ALA A 260 -24.34 -3.16 -4.98
N GLY A 261 -25.37 -3.11 -4.16
CA GLY A 261 -26.77 -3.06 -4.58
C GLY A 261 -27.39 -4.43 -4.88
N PHE A 262 -26.70 -5.53 -4.63
CA PHE A 262 -27.24 -6.90 -4.79
C PHE A 262 -27.82 -7.47 -3.49
N GLY A 263 -27.61 -6.77 -2.37
CA GLY A 263 -28.13 -7.18 -1.07
C GLY A 263 -27.21 -8.15 -0.34
N VAL A 264 -27.43 -8.27 0.96
CA VAL A 264 -26.63 -9.10 1.85
C VAL A 264 -26.78 -10.58 1.50
N ASP A 265 -25.66 -11.28 1.41
CA ASP A 265 -25.64 -12.72 1.19
C ASP A 265 -24.49 -13.41 1.96
N ALA A 266 -24.49 -14.74 1.92
CA ALA A 266 -23.50 -15.54 2.63
C ALA A 266 -22.10 -15.44 2.00
N ALA A 267 -21.99 -15.15 0.70
CA ALA A 267 -20.72 -15.06 0.00
C ALA A 267 -19.98 -13.75 0.31
N GLY A 268 -20.68 -12.62 0.28
CA GLY A 268 -20.18 -11.31 0.70
C GLY A 268 -19.79 -11.33 2.18
N THR A 269 -20.66 -11.90 3.03
CA THR A 269 -20.36 -12.07 4.46
C THR A 269 -19.11 -12.92 4.69
N SER A 270 -18.98 -14.07 4.01
CA SER A 270 -17.78 -14.91 4.10
C SER A 270 -16.51 -14.17 3.67
N ARG A 271 -16.55 -13.45 2.54
CA ARG A 271 -15.39 -12.71 2.03
C ARG A 271 -15.00 -11.54 2.94
N ALA A 272 -15.97 -10.84 3.52
CA ALA A 272 -15.71 -9.80 4.51
C ALA A 272 -15.01 -10.38 5.76
N MET A 273 -15.50 -11.52 6.27
CA MET A 273 -14.88 -12.20 7.41
C MET A 273 -13.45 -12.66 7.10
N GLN A 274 -13.21 -13.21 5.91
CA GLN A 274 -11.87 -13.59 5.46
C GLN A 274 -10.92 -12.37 5.38
N ALA A 275 -11.39 -11.24 4.85
CA ALA A 275 -10.59 -10.02 4.76
C ALA A 275 -10.22 -9.46 6.15
N ILE A 276 -11.18 -9.43 7.08
CA ILE A 276 -10.96 -9.00 8.47
C ILE A 276 -9.96 -9.92 9.18
N ALA A 277 -10.14 -11.25 9.06
CA ALA A 277 -9.21 -12.23 9.62
C ALA A 277 -7.80 -12.14 9.02
N ALA A 278 -7.69 -11.94 7.70
CA ALA A 278 -6.42 -11.82 7.00
C ALA A 278 -5.63 -10.57 7.44
N PHE A 279 -6.32 -9.50 7.81
CA PHE A 279 -5.71 -8.32 8.42
C PHE A 279 -5.22 -8.58 9.86
N GLY A 280 -5.81 -9.58 10.54
CA GLY A 280 -5.50 -9.97 11.92
C GLY A 280 -6.54 -9.52 12.95
N ASP A 281 -7.67 -8.96 12.50
CA ASP A 281 -8.80 -8.60 13.36
C ASP A 281 -9.77 -9.78 13.51
N ASP A 282 -10.62 -9.76 14.54
CA ASP A 282 -11.59 -10.82 14.83
C ASP A 282 -12.91 -10.59 14.05
N PRO A 283 -13.29 -11.49 13.12
CA PRO A 283 -14.50 -11.35 12.31
C PRO A 283 -15.76 -11.96 12.95
N ASP A 284 -15.75 -12.30 14.25
CA ASP A 284 -16.86 -13.01 14.94
C ASP A 284 -18.23 -12.30 14.79
N MET A 285 -18.23 -10.98 14.57
CA MET A 285 -19.47 -10.22 14.33
C MET A 285 -20.25 -10.69 13.08
N GLY A 286 -19.59 -11.31 12.10
CA GLY A 286 -20.21 -11.84 10.88
C GLY A 286 -20.76 -13.26 11.02
N VAL A 287 -20.34 -14.01 12.04
CA VAL A 287 -20.67 -15.44 12.20
C VAL A 287 -22.19 -15.68 12.29
N PRO A 288 -22.98 -14.91 13.07
CA PRO A 288 -24.43 -15.12 13.13
C PRO A 288 -25.12 -14.89 11.78
N ALA A 289 -24.70 -13.86 11.04
CA ALA A 289 -25.23 -13.54 9.73
C ALA A 289 -24.90 -14.65 8.73
N LEU A 290 -23.64 -15.08 8.69
CA LEU A 290 -23.19 -16.19 7.85
C LEU A 290 -24.01 -17.45 8.13
N ALA A 291 -24.23 -17.80 9.40
CA ALA A 291 -25.01 -18.97 9.79
C ALA A 291 -26.48 -18.87 9.33
N SER A 292 -27.09 -17.69 9.45
CA SER A 292 -28.47 -17.46 9.03
C SER A 292 -28.65 -17.51 7.51
N LEU A 293 -27.68 -17.02 6.75
CA LEU A 293 -27.76 -16.90 5.28
C LEU A 293 -27.35 -18.19 4.56
N THR A 294 -26.57 -19.05 5.21
CA THR A 294 -25.98 -20.26 4.61
C THR A 294 -27.02 -21.22 4.00
N PRO A 295 -28.13 -21.60 4.69
CA PRO A 295 -29.07 -22.58 4.12
C PRO A 295 -29.68 -22.14 2.78
N ASP A 296 -30.08 -20.88 2.67
CA ASP A 296 -30.70 -20.34 1.45
C ASP A 296 -29.66 -20.15 0.34
N TYR A 297 -28.45 -19.71 0.70
CA TYR A 297 -27.34 -19.56 -0.26
C TYR A 297 -26.93 -20.91 -0.87
N LEU A 298 -26.86 -21.97 -0.06
CA LEU A 298 -26.45 -23.29 -0.52
C LEU A 298 -27.55 -24.05 -1.29
N ALA A 299 -28.82 -23.64 -1.17
CA ALA A 299 -29.91 -24.25 -1.94
C ALA A 299 -29.73 -24.12 -3.47
N PHE A 300 -28.94 -23.14 -3.91
CA PHE A 300 -28.67 -22.86 -5.33
C PHE A 300 -27.19 -22.96 -5.70
N SER A 301 -26.32 -23.31 -4.76
CA SER A 301 -24.87 -23.36 -4.95
C SER A 301 -24.35 -24.80 -5.12
N ARG A 302 -23.18 -24.93 -5.74
CA ARG A 302 -22.41 -26.19 -5.81
C ARG A 302 -21.11 -26.07 -5.01
N GLY A 303 -20.08 -26.85 -5.38
CA GLY A 303 -18.81 -26.91 -4.66
C GLY A 303 -18.15 -25.55 -4.45
N GLY A 304 -18.16 -24.65 -5.44
CA GLY A 304 -17.56 -23.32 -5.26
C GLY A 304 -18.23 -22.51 -4.16
N GLY A 305 -19.57 -22.50 -4.11
CA GLY A 305 -20.31 -21.83 -3.04
C GLY A 305 -20.09 -22.48 -1.67
N LEU A 306 -20.03 -23.81 -1.59
CA LEU A 306 -19.64 -24.51 -0.36
C LEU A 306 -18.25 -24.09 0.11
N GLY A 307 -17.29 -24.01 -0.81
CA GLY A 307 -15.92 -23.60 -0.52
C GLY A 307 -15.82 -22.18 0.02
N ILE A 308 -16.58 -21.25 -0.56
CA ILE A 308 -16.69 -19.87 -0.05
C ILE A 308 -17.20 -19.87 1.39
N ILE A 309 -18.27 -20.62 1.72
CA ILE A 309 -18.79 -20.65 3.10
C ILE A 309 -17.78 -21.28 4.05
N MET A 310 -17.14 -22.38 3.68
CA MET A 310 -16.14 -23.04 4.51
C MET A 310 -14.99 -22.10 4.88
N GLN A 311 -14.47 -21.33 3.91
CA GLN A 311 -13.42 -20.34 4.18
C GLN A 311 -13.87 -19.27 5.19
N GLY A 312 -15.11 -18.77 5.06
CA GLY A 312 -15.69 -17.81 6.00
C GLY A 312 -15.90 -18.38 7.41
N VAL A 313 -16.38 -19.63 7.50
CA VAL A 313 -16.54 -20.34 8.78
C VAL A 313 -15.21 -20.49 9.50
N VAL A 314 -14.17 -20.93 8.79
CA VAL A 314 -12.81 -21.07 9.35
C VAL A 314 -12.24 -19.72 9.75
N ALA A 315 -12.42 -18.68 8.93
CA ALA A 315 -11.99 -17.32 9.25
C ALA A 315 -12.64 -16.80 10.54
N GLY A 316 -13.91 -17.15 10.79
CA GLY A 316 -14.64 -16.89 12.03
C GLY A 316 -14.30 -17.81 13.20
N GLY A 317 -13.33 -18.71 13.06
CA GLY A 317 -12.98 -19.69 14.10
C GLY A 317 -14.03 -20.79 14.33
N GLY A 318 -14.99 -20.94 13.42
CA GLY A 318 -16.03 -21.97 13.46
C GLY A 318 -15.57 -23.32 12.92
N ASP A 319 -16.41 -24.34 13.10
CA ASP A 319 -16.20 -25.70 12.60
C ASP A 319 -17.06 -25.97 11.35
N PRO A 320 -16.48 -26.14 10.15
CA PRO A 320 -17.22 -26.44 8.93
C PRO A 320 -18.01 -27.75 8.95
N ARG A 321 -17.71 -28.68 9.87
CA ARG A 321 -18.47 -29.93 10.05
C ARG A 321 -19.72 -29.75 10.91
N ASN A 322 -19.87 -28.60 11.56
CA ASN A 322 -21.01 -28.29 12.41
C ASN A 322 -21.33 -26.79 12.36
N PHE A 323 -21.84 -26.34 11.21
CA PHE A 323 -22.18 -24.94 10.99
C PHE A 323 -23.59 -24.79 10.42
N ALA A 324 -24.39 -23.88 10.98
CA ALA A 324 -25.79 -23.67 10.58
C ALA A 324 -26.66 -24.95 10.58
N GLY A 325 -26.29 -25.96 11.38
CA GLY A 325 -26.95 -27.28 11.39
C GLY A 325 -26.56 -28.21 10.23
N LEU A 326 -25.48 -27.89 9.52
CA LEU A 326 -24.96 -28.60 8.36
C LEU A 326 -23.53 -29.11 8.61
N ASP A 327 -23.19 -30.23 7.98
CA ASP A 327 -21.80 -30.66 7.76
C ASP A 327 -21.40 -30.27 6.32
N LEU A 328 -20.63 -29.18 6.19
CA LEU A 328 -20.23 -28.64 4.89
C LEU A 328 -19.18 -29.53 4.21
N VAL A 329 -18.35 -30.22 4.99
CA VAL A 329 -17.32 -31.15 4.47
C VAL A 329 -17.97 -32.40 3.89
N GLU A 330 -18.97 -32.96 4.59
CA GLU A 330 -19.76 -34.07 4.06
C GLU A 330 -20.47 -33.65 2.77
N GLN A 331 -21.09 -32.46 2.74
CA GLN A 331 -21.72 -31.95 1.53
C GLN A 331 -20.74 -31.76 0.37
N MET A 332 -19.53 -31.25 0.64
CA MET A 332 -18.48 -31.12 -0.38
C MET A 332 -18.15 -32.48 -1.03
N THR A 333 -18.14 -33.55 -0.24
CA THR A 333 -17.93 -34.92 -0.74
C THR A 333 -19.06 -35.36 -1.68
N THR A 334 -20.30 -34.94 -1.43
CA THR A 334 -21.45 -35.31 -2.26
C THR A 334 -21.50 -34.61 -3.62
N VAL A 335 -20.82 -33.47 -3.75
CA VAL A 335 -20.79 -32.70 -5.01
C VAL A 335 -19.59 -33.02 -5.89
N LEU A 336 -18.60 -33.77 -5.39
CA LEU A 336 -17.48 -34.26 -6.18
C LEU A 336 -17.97 -35.21 -7.27
N SER A 337 -17.74 -34.85 -8.53
CA SER A 337 -18.08 -35.70 -9.66
C SER A 337 -17.14 -36.92 -9.74
N PRO A 338 -17.53 -37.99 -10.46
CA PRO A 338 -16.63 -39.11 -10.77
C PRO A 338 -15.39 -38.74 -11.59
N THR A 339 -15.40 -37.57 -12.23
CA THR A 339 -14.31 -37.02 -13.06
C THR A 339 -13.47 -35.96 -12.32
N GLY A 340 -13.76 -35.70 -11.04
CA GLY A 340 -12.98 -34.83 -10.17
C GLY A 340 -13.52 -33.40 -10.02
N GLU A 341 -14.57 -33.02 -10.74
CA GLU A 341 -15.10 -31.65 -10.65
C GLU A 341 -15.99 -31.46 -9.43
N TYR A 342 -15.66 -30.45 -8.61
CA TYR A 342 -16.58 -29.86 -7.62
C TYR A 342 -17.61 -28.91 -8.25
N ASP A 343 -17.25 -28.27 -9.37
CA ASP A 343 -18.16 -27.43 -10.16
C ASP A 343 -17.69 -27.40 -11.63
N ASN A 344 -18.59 -27.72 -12.56
CA ASN A 344 -18.32 -27.72 -14.00
C ASN A 344 -19.31 -26.89 -14.81
N THR A 345 -20.22 -26.16 -14.16
CA THR A 345 -21.30 -25.44 -14.85
C THR A 345 -21.21 -23.91 -14.75
N GLN A 346 -20.65 -23.36 -13.66
CA GLN A 346 -20.61 -21.92 -13.43
C GLN A 346 -19.20 -21.48 -12.99
N PHE A 347 -18.60 -20.54 -13.73
CA PHE A 347 -17.22 -20.02 -13.55
C PHE A 347 -16.08 -21.07 -13.66
N GLY A 348 -16.39 -22.34 -13.94
CA GLY A 348 -15.43 -23.35 -14.37
C GLY A 348 -14.28 -23.57 -13.36
N PRO A 349 -13.01 -23.48 -13.78
CA PRO A 349 -11.86 -23.67 -12.90
C PRO A 349 -11.85 -22.78 -11.64
N PHE A 350 -12.39 -21.57 -11.72
CA PHE A 350 -12.46 -20.66 -10.58
C PHE A 350 -13.32 -21.24 -9.44
N SER A 351 -14.57 -21.62 -9.73
CA SER A 351 -15.46 -22.24 -8.74
C SER A 351 -14.92 -23.58 -8.24
N HIS A 352 -14.24 -24.32 -9.10
CA HIS A 352 -13.58 -25.56 -8.70
C HIS A 352 -12.46 -25.30 -7.68
N ALA A 353 -11.63 -24.28 -7.91
CA ALA A 353 -10.57 -23.87 -7.01
C ALA A 353 -11.11 -23.33 -5.67
N GLU A 354 -12.20 -22.56 -5.68
CA GLU A 354 -12.90 -22.11 -4.45
C GLU A 354 -13.30 -23.31 -3.56
N ALA A 355 -13.81 -24.39 -4.17
CA ALA A 355 -14.15 -25.61 -3.44
C ALA A 355 -12.92 -26.24 -2.76
N MET A 356 -11.81 -26.32 -3.50
CA MET A 356 -10.55 -26.86 -3.00
C MET A 356 -9.96 -25.98 -1.88
N LEU A 357 -10.02 -24.65 -2.01
CA LEU A 357 -9.61 -23.72 -0.97
C LEU A 357 -10.45 -23.86 0.30
N GLY A 358 -11.75 -24.11 0.17
CA GLY A 358 -12.62 -24.42 1.32
C GLY A 358 -12.15 -25.66 2.09
N LEU A 359 -11.82 -26.75 1.38
CA LEU A 359 -11.28 -27.96 2.00
C LEU A 359 -9.92 -27.69 2.67
N LEU A 360 -9.02 -27.01 1.97
CA LEU A 360 -7.69 -26.65 2.49
C LEU A 360 -7.79 -25.78 3.75
N ALA A 361 -8.66 -24.77 3.75
CA ALA A 361 -8.92 -23.92 4.92
C ALA A 361 -9.45 -24.74 6.10
N ALA A 362 -10.32 -25.72 5.85
CA ALA A 362 -10.85 -26.61 6.87
C ALA A 362 -9.85 -27.68 7.36
N GLY A 363 -8.64 -27.74 6.79
CA GLY A 363 -7.65 -28.77 7.08
C GLY A 363 -8.04 -30.16 6.55
N GLU A 364 -8.95 -30.21 5.58
CA GLU A 364 -9.42 -31.44 4.94
C GLU A 364 -8.58 -31.76 3.70
N MET A 365 -8.44 -33.04 3.38
CA MET A 365 -7.72 -33.45 2.17
C MET A 365 -8.55 -33.14 0.92
N VAL A 366 -7.91 -32.56 -0.08
CA VAL A 366 -8.46 -32.43 -1.43
C VAL A 366 -8.29 -33.77 -2.17
N ASP A 367 -9.33 -34.23 -2.86
CA ASP A 367 -9.30 -35.49 -3.61
C ASP A 367 -8.32 -35.42 -4.79
N GLU A 368 -7.54 -36.48 -5.02
CA GLU A 368 -6.54 -36.55 -6.09
C GLU A 368 -7.16 -36.37 -7.49
N THR A 369 -8.41 -36.81 -7.68
CA THR A 369 -9.13 -36.61 -8.95
C THR A 369 -9.47 -35.14 -9.19
N ALA A 370 -9.74 -34.36 -8.13
CA ALA A 370 -9.94 -32.91 -8.22
C ALA A 370 -8.65 -32.18 -8.56
N VAL A 371 -7.53 -32.56 -7.91
CA VAL A 371 -6.21 -32.03 -8.28
C VAL A 371 -5.91 -32.32 -9.76
N THR A 372 -6.10 -33.58 -10.17
CA THR A 372 -5.89 -33.99 -11.58
C THR A 372 -6.78 -33.20 -12.54
N PHE A 373 -8.04 -32.92 -12.18
CA PHE A 373 -8.92 -32.10 -12.98
C PHE A 373 -8.37 -30.67 -13.12
N LEU A 374 -7.98 -30.01 -12.03
CA LEU A 374 -7.42 -28.66 -12.06
C LEU A 374 -6.17 -28.59 -12.94
N LEU A 375 -5.24 -29.55 -12.80
CA LEU A 375 -4.01 -29.60 -13.61
C LEU A 375 -4.30 -29.78 -15.11
N ASN A 376 -5.37 -30.49 -15.46
CA ASN A 376 -5.76 -30.73 -16.86
C ASN A 376 -6.64 -29.62 -17.45
N ALA A 377 -7.23 -28.76 -16.62
CA ALA A 377 -8.12 -27.70 -17.06
C ALA A 377 -7.38 -26.51 -17.73
N GLN A 378 -6.07 -26.38 -17.49
CA GLN A 378 -5.27 -25.30 -18.07
C GLN A 378 -4.87 -25.53 -19.53
N THR A 379 -4.59 -24.43 -20.22
CA THR A 379 -3.89 -24.41 -21.51
C THR A 379 -2.67 -23.50 -21.43
N ASN A 380 -1.46 -24.06 -21.44
CA ASN A 380 -0.18 -23.35 -21.29
C ASN A 380 -0.14 -22.42 -20.07
N GLY A 381 -0.59 -22.93 -18.91
CA GLY A 381 -0.61 -22.18 -17.66
C GLY A 381 -1.79 -21.21 -17.50
N ASP A 382 -2.75 -21.22 -18.41
CA ASP A 382 -3.97 -20.40 -18.34
C ASP A 382 -5.23 -21.23 -18.07
N TRP A 383 -5.96 -20.88 -17.02
CA TRP A 383 -7.26 -21.41 -16.60
C TRP A 383 -8.44 -20.51 -17.03
N GLY A 384 -8.20 -19.59 -17.97
CA GLY A 384 -9.23 -18.76 -18.60
C GLY A 384 -9.19 -17.30 -18.18
N GLY A 385 -8.09 -16.82 -17.62
CA GLY A 385 -7.89 -15.43 -17.23
C GLY A 385 -7.20 -15.25 -15.88
N PRO A 386 -6.81 -14.00 -15.55
CA PRO A 386 -6.00 -13.70 -14.38
C PRO A 386 -6.65 -14.16 -13.05
N ASP A 387 -7.96 -14.02 -12.91
CA ASP A 387 -8.70 -14.46 -11.71
C ASP A 387 -8.54 -15.97 -11.49
N SER A 388 -8.84 -16.77 -12.52
CA SER A 388 -8.71 -18.22 -12.50
C SER A 388 -7.26 -18.67 -12.32
N ASN A 389 -6.29 -17.95 -12.90
CA ASN A 389 -4.87 -18.27 -12.78
C ASN A 389 -4.36 -18.03 -11.36
N GLY A 390 -4.74 -16.91 -10.74
CA GLY A 390 -4.39 -16.57 -9.37
C GLY A 390 -4.95 -17.57 -8.36
N ILE A 391 -6.25 -17.88 -8.43
CA ILE A 391 -6.86 -18.82 -7.50
C ILE A 391 -6.38 -20.26 -7.71
N ALA A 392 -6.14 -20.70 -8.96
CA ALA A 392 -5.55 -22.01 -9.24
C ALA A 392 -4.14 -22.13 -8.66
N LEU A 393 -3.30 -21.10 -8.82
CA LEU A 393 -1.98 -21.05 -8.19
C LEU A 393 -2.05 -21.06 -6.67
N SER A 394 -3.07 -20.41 -6.08
CA SER A 394 -3.30 -20.44 -4.63
C SER A 394 -3.54 -21.86 -4.13
N VAL A 395 -4.34 -22.65 -4.85
CA VAL A 395 -4.58 -24.07 -4.55
C VAL A 395 -3.31 -24.91 -4.75
N LEU A 396 -2.67 -24.80 -5.92
CA LEU A 396 -1.50 -25.61 -6.26
C LEU A 396 -0.33 -25.34 -5.32
N GLY A 397 -0.09 -24.08 -4.96
CA GLY A 397 0.94 -23.69 -4.00
C GLY A 397 0.73 -24.30 -2.61
N GLN A 398 -0.52 -24.32 -2.12
CA GLN A 398 -0.86 -24.95 -0.84
C GLN A 398 -0.74 -26.48 -0.85
N LEU A 399 -0.99 -27.10 -2.00
CA LEU A 399 -0.82 -28.55 -2.19
C LEU A 399 0.64 -28.95 -2.46
N GLY A 400 1.53 -27.99 -2.74
CA GLY A 400 2.91 -28.26 -3.17
C GLY A 400 3.01 -28.81 -4.59
N GLU A 401 1.99 -28.57 -5.41
CA GLU A 401 1.94 -28.96 -6.81
C GLU A 401 2.68 -27.94 -7.70
N PRO A 402 3.20 -28.36 -8.87
CA PRO A 402 3.94 -27.45 -9.75
C PRO A 402 3.05 -26.36 -10.35
N ALA A 403 3.59 -25.14 -10.43
CA ALA A 403 2.94 -23.97 -11.03
C ALA A 403 2.95 -23.95 -12.58
N PHE A 404 3.55 -24.96 -13.23
CA PHE A 404 3.78 -25.06 -14.68
C PHE A 404 4.24 -23.74 -15.33
N GLU A 405 3.68 -23.42 -16.50
CA GLU A 405 3.92 -22.21 -17.30
C GLU A 405 3.06 -21.03 -16.82
N ALA A 406 2.30 -21.16 -15.71
CA ALA A 406 1.36 -20.13 -15.27
C ALA A 406 2.05 -18.84 -14.83
N ILE A 407 3.24 -18.96 -14.22
CA ILE A 407 4.05 -17.78 -13.84
C ILE A 407 4.50 -17.02 -15.09
N ASP A 408 4.96 -17.75 -16.12
CA ASP A 408 5.37 -17.14 -17.39
C ASP A 408 4.17 -16.50 -18.11
N ASN A 409 3.00 -17.14 -18.07
CA ASN A 409 1.75 -16.59 -18.58
C ASN A 409 1.36 -15.28 -17.88
N LEU A 410 1.42 -15.26 -16.54
CA LEU A 410 1.09 -14.08 -15.75
C LEU A 410 2.07 -12.93 -16.01
N HIS A 411 3.38 -13.19 -16.13
CA HIS A 411 4.33 -12.17 -16.53
C HIS A 411 4.05 -11.64 -17.95
N ALA A 412 3.68 -12.51 -18.89
CA ALA A 412 3.37 -12.12 -20.26
C ALA A 412 2.06 -11.33 -20.40
N THR A 413 1.16 -11.44 -19.42
CA THR A 413 -0.17 -10.81 -19.42
C THR A 413 -0.29 -9.64 -18.43
N GLN A 414 0.78 -9.32 -17.69
CA GLN A 414 0.82 -8.15 -16.83
C GLN A 414 0.73 -6.87 -17.67
N LEU A 415 -0.13 -5.95 -17.23
CA LEU A 415 -0.35 -4.67 -17.91
C LEU A 415 0.76 -3.66 -17.56
N PRO A 416 0.95 -2.60 -18.37
CA PRO A 416 2.03 -1.61 -18.14
C PRO A 416 1.95 -0.88 -16.79
N ASP A 417 0.79 -0.86 -16.15
CA ASP A 417 0.59 -0.31 -14.81
C ASP A 417 0.93 -1.31 -13.68
N GLY A 418 1.43 -2.50 -14.03
CA GLY A 418 1.79 -3.58 -13.12
C GLY A 418 0.62 -4.46 -12.69
N GLY A 419 -0.61 -4.15 -13.09
CA GLY A 419 -1.80 -4.92 -12.72
C GLY A 419 -2.14 -6.05 -13.68
N TRP A 420 -3.20 -6.79 -13.33
CA TRP A 420 -3.84 -7.80 -14.17
C TRP A 420 -5.33 -7.50 -14.33
N GLY A 421 -5.91 -7.96 -15.44
CA GLY A 421 -7.34 -7.87 -15.70
C GLY A 421 -7.69 -8.20 -17.16
N PHE A 422 -8.91 -7.87 -17.57
CA PHE A 422 -9.41 -8.12 -18.92
C PHE A 422 -9.36 -6.81 -19.73
N ASP A 423 -8.30 -6.65 -20.52
CA ASP A 423 -7.93 -5.44 -21.29
C ASP A 423 -7.54 -4.19 -20.46
N VAL A 424 -8.04 -4.10 -19.22
CA VAL A 424 -7.69 -3.08 -18.23
C VAL A 424 -7.39 -3.75 -16.89
N SER A 425 -6.52 -3.13 -16.10
CA SER A 425 -6.22 -3.63 -14.76
C SER A 425 -7.46 -3.49 -13.87
N ASN A 426 -7.68 -4.49 -13.03
CA ASN A 426 -8.76 -4.49 -12.05
C ASN A 426 -8.21 -4.97 -10.70
N PRO A 427 -8.45 -4.22 -9.60
CA PRO A 427 -7.99 -4.61 -8.27
C PRO A 427 -8.36 -6.05 -7.86
N SER A 428 -9.54 -6.55 -8.26
CA SER A 428 -9.94 -7.93 -7.97
C SER A 428 -9.00 -8.95 -8.62
N SER A 429 -8.76 -8.81 -9.92
CA SER A 429 -7.89 -9.70 -10.70
C SER A 429 -6.44 -9.64 -10.21
N SER A 430 -5.92 -8.43 -9.98
CA SER A 430 -4.58 -8.26 -9.42
C SER A 430 -4.45 -8.90 -8.04
N SER A 431 -5.47 -8.80 -7.18
CA SER A 431 -5.45 -9.42 -5.85
C SER A 431 -5.40 -10.95 -5.92
N GLU A 432 -6.19 -11.56 -6.81
CA GLU A 432 -6.16 -13.02 -7.01
C GLU A 432 -4.78 -13.49 -7.50
N VAL A 433 -4.21 -12.79 -8.48
CA VAL A 433 -2.88 -13.10 -9.02
C VAL A 433 -1.80 -12.98 -7.94
N VAL A 434 -1.80 -11.88 -7.18
CA VAL A 434 -0.85 -11.64 -6.08
C VAL A 434 -0.92 -12.74 -5.02
N GLN A 435 -2.13 -13.18 -4.65
CA GLN A 435 -2.32 -14.29 -3.70
C GLN A 435 -1.76 -15.60 -4.25
N GLY A 436 -2.06 -15.92 -5.52
CA GLY A 436 -1.53 -17.10 -6.20
C GLY A 436 -0.01 -17.12 -6.26
N LEU A 437 0.60 -16.03 -6.70
CA LEU A 437 2.07 -15.88 -6.78
C LEU A 437 2.72 -16.08 -5.41
N LYS A 438 2.15 -15.49 -4.35
CA LYS A 438 2.66 -15.71 -2.98
C LYS A 438 2.54 -17.15 -2.53
N ALA A 439 1.45 -17.85 -2.86
CA ALA A 439 1.25 -19.26 -2.50
C ALA A 439 2.33 -20.17 -3.13
N VAL A 440 2.85 -19.80 -4.30
CA VAL A 440 3.97 -20.50 -4.97
C VAL A 440 5.33 -19.84 -4.71
N SER A 441 5.46 -19.07 -3.62
CA SER A 441 6.70 -18.44 -3.15
C SER A 441 7.34 -17.44 -4.14
N GLN A 442 6.55 -16.83 -5.01
CA GLN A 442 6.97 -15.67 -5.80
C GLN A 442 6.79 -14.38 -4.99
N ASN A 443 7.58 -13.36 -5.33
CA ASN A 443 7.43 -12.02 -4.80
C ASN A 443 6.77 -11.15 -5.89
N PRO A 444 5.44 -10.98 -5.84
CA PRO A 444 4.68 -10.26 -6.85
C PRO A 444 4.88 -8.74 -6.80
#